data_AF-A0A6J4LCC0-F1
#
_entry.id   AF-A0A6J4LCC0-F1
#
_cell.length_a   1.000
_cell.length_b   1.000
_cell.length_c   1.000
_cell.angle_alpha   90.00
_cell.angle_beta   90.00
_cell.angle_gamma   90.00
#
_symmetry.space_group_name_H-M   'P 1'
#
loop_
_entity.id
_entity.type
_entity.pdbx_description
1 polymer ?
#
loop_
_entity_poly.entity_id
_entity_poly.type
_entity_poly.pdbx_seq_one_letter_code
_entity_poly.pdbx_strand_id
1 'polypeptide(L)'
;MKVRTVVLALLTIVMGVVAYTTTDPQMLMSPSSIMILTWVGTVVLAGLLVMDLVGFSLTSIVDDYSTRDLLMLAALITVGGIIKAFWGQGRVFVEAATGPYGASIYGGGFVLWGVLANHVVRKPLVGTISMVLGGIIEILVGNPFGLPVLLFNAWEGLGPDIAYLTFRQKRYDMFVGMLGGVFSSLIGLVYGWVYFGIGALTPTAGILFIITSIIGGLLGGAGGYLVGEALERFGVRRAAAVVIEG
;
A
#
# COMPACT_ATOMS: atom_id res chain seq x y z
N MET A 1 -3.47 -23.29 4.18
CA MET A 1 -2.03 -23.20 4.51
C MET A 1 -1.91 -22.72 5.96
N LYS A 2 -1.26 -23.47 6.87
CA LYS A 2 -1.34 -23.18 8.32
C LYS A 2 -0.73 -21.80 8.63
N VAL A 3 -1.45 -20.94 9.36
CA VAL A 3 -1.08 -19.57 9.80
C VAL A 3 0.39 -19.45 10.23
N ARG A 4 0.92 -20.48 10.89
CA ARG A 4 2.35 -20.61 11.23
C ARG A 4 3.31 -20.37 10.07
N THR A 5 2.96 -20.77 8.85
CA THR A 5 3.82 -20.67 7.66
C THR A 5 3.92 -19.21 7.18
N VAL A 6 2.82 -18.47 7.23
CA VAL A 6 2.78 -17.04 6.87
C VAL A 6 3.49 -16.21 7.94
N VAL A 7 3.28 -16.54 9.21
CA VAL A 7 4.01 -15.93 10.34
C VAL A 7 5.51 -16.17 10.23
N LEU A 8 5.93 -17.41 9.93
CA LEU A 8 7.35 -17.72 9.71
C LEU A 8 7.89 -17.01 8.48
N ALA A 9 7.14 -16.89 7.39
CA ALA A 9 7.57 -16.17 6.19
C ALA A 9 7.74 -14.67 6.45
N LEU A 10 6.79 -14.02 7.14
CA LEU A 10 6.87 -12.61 7.51
C LEU A 10 8.00 -12.36 8.52
N LEU A 11 8.17 -13.23 9.52
CA LEU A 11 9.32 -13.15 10.44
C LEU A 11 10.64 -13.35 9.70
N THR A 12 10.70 -14.24 8.71
CA THR A 12 11.90 -14.45 7.89
C THR A 12 12.19 -13.24 7.01
N ILE A 13 11.16 -12.58 6.46
CA ILE A 13 11.31 -11.34 5.70
C ILE A 13 11.80 -10.21 6.62
N VAL A 14 11.20 -10.05 7.80
CA VAL A 14 11.64 -9.05 8.80
C VAL A 14 13.06 -9.33 9.26
N MET A 15 13.42 -10.58 9.53
CA MET A 15 14.79 -10.98 9.90
C MET A 15 15.77 -10.84 8.72
N GLY A 16 15.30 -11.00 7.47
CA GLY A 16 16.07 -10.73 6.26
C GLY A 16 16.31 -9.24 6.05
N VAL A 17 15.35 -8.38 6.40
CA VAL A 17 15.51 -6.92 6.45
C VAL A 17 16.56 -6.56 7.50
N VAL A 18 16.48 -7.15 8.69
CA VAL A 18 17.49 -7.01 9.75
C VAL A 18 18.87 -7.40 9.21
N ALA A 19 19.00 -8.61 8.64
CA ALA A 19 20.25 -9.13 8.09
C ALA A 19 20.82 -8.25 6.96
N TYR A 20 20.00 -7.72 6.05
CA TYR A 20 20.49 -6.88 4.95
C TYR A 20 21.00 -5.51 5.45
N THR A 21 20.37 -4.95 6.48
CA THR A 21 20.86 -3.72 7.14
C THR A 21 22.11 -3.93 8.02
N THR A 22 22.55 -5.18 8.24
CA THR A 22 23.67 -5.52 9.15
C THR A 22 25.09 -5.39 8.57
N THR A 23 25.28 -4.71 7.44
CA THR A 23 26.66 -4.43 6.98
C THR A 23 27.39 -3.43 7.88
N ASP A 24 26.69 -2.72 8.78
CA ASP A 24 27.29 -1.83 9.77
C ASP A 24 26.70 -2.02 11.20
N PRO A 25 27.43 -2.63 12.15
CA PRO A 25 26.98 -2.89 13.52
C PRO A 25 26.61 -1.64 14.33
N GLN A 26 27.12 -0.45 13.97
CA GLN A 26 26.82 0.79 14.70
C GLN A 26 25.40 1.31 14.40
N MET A 27 24.83 0.99 13.23
CA MET A 27 23.47 1.39 12.87
C MET A 27 22.39 0.61 13.64
N LEU A 28 22.67 -0.61 14.10
CA LEU A 28 21.73 -1.43 14.89
C LEU A 28 21.46 -0.85 16.29
N MET A 29 22.46 -0.17 16.86
CA MET A 29 22.38 0.42 18.20
C MET A 29 21.88 1.87 18.17
N SER A 30 21.53 2.39 16.99
CA SER A 30 20.91 3.70 16.89
C SER A 30 19.48 3.62 17.47
N PRO A 31 19.04 4.62 18.26
CA PRO A 31 17.70 4.62 18.84
C PRO A 31 16.58 4.45 17.80
N SER A 32 16.81 4.92 16.57
CA SER A 32 15.87 4.84 15.45
C SER A 32 15.70 3.42 14.90
N SER A 33 16.78 2.64 14.75
CA SER A 33 16.72 1.26 14.23
C SER A 33 16.03 0.30 15.20
N ILE A 34 16.31 0.42 16.51
CA ILE A 34 15.67 -0.37 17.56
C ILE A 34 14.17 -0.04 17.61
N MET A 35 13.82 1.24 17.46
CA MET A 35 12.42 1.66 17.43
C MET A 35 11.67 1.10 16.22
N ILE A 36 12.26 1.11 15.02
CA ILE A 36 11.66 0.52 13.81
C ILE A 36 11.38 -0.98 14.00
N LEU A 37 12.35 -1.74 14.51
CA LEU A 37 12.20 -3.18 14.73
C LEU A 37 11.14 -3.51 15.78
N THR A 38 11.11 -2.73 16.86
CA THR A 38 10.14 -2.90 17.93
C THR A 38 8.73 -2.56 17.44
N TRP A 39 8.57 -1.46 16.70
CA TRP A 39 7.27 -1.04 16.16
C TRP A 39 6.74 -1.96 15.06
N VAL A 40 7.58 -2.44 14.15
CA VAL A 40 7.19 -3.44 13.14
C VAL A 40 6.71 -4.71 13.83
N GLY A 41 7.45 -5.18 14.84
CA GLY A 41 7.05 -6.31 15.67
C GLY A 41 5.70 -6.07 16.35
N THR A 42 5.52 -4.90 16.98
CA THR A 42 4.28 -4.56 17.70
C THR A 42 3.08 -4.44 16.78
N VAL A 43 3.19 -3.83 15.60
CA VAL A 43 2.08 -3.67 14.66
C VAL A 43 1.68 -4.99 14.03
N VAL A 44 2.66 -5.81 13.63
CA VAL A 44 2.38 -7.14 13.09
C VAL A 44 1.74 -8.01 14.16
N LEU A 45 2.24 -8.00 15.40
CA LEU A 45 1.65 -8.73 16.51
C LEU A 45 0.26 -8.22 16.88
N ALA A 46 0.04 -6.90 16.88
CA ALA A 46 -1.27 -6.31 17.15
C ALA A 46 -2.29 -6.65 16.05
N GLY A 47 -1.87 -6.60 14.78
CA GLY A 47 -2.70 -7.01 13.65
C GLY A 47 -3.09 -8.49 13.72
N LEU A 48 -2.14 -9.37 14.05
CA LEU A 48 -2.40 -10.80 14.26
C LEU A 48 -3.31 -11.05 15.47
N LEU A 49 -3.08 -10.34 16.58
CA LEU A 49 -3.92 -10.43 17.78
C LEU A 49 -5.37 -9.99 17.50
N VAL A 50 -5.55 -8.90 16.74
CA VAL A 50 -6.88 -8.42 16.32
C VAL A 50 -7.56 -9.43 15.39
N MET A 51 -6.81 -10.03 14.46
CA MET A 51 -7.34 -11.09 13.59
C MET A 51 -7.81 -12.30 14.40
N ASP A 52 -7.03 -12.74 15.40
CA ASP A 52 -7.39 -13.84 16.29
C ASP A 52 -8.59 -13.49 17.19
N LEU A 53 -8.65 -12.26 17.73
CA LEU A 53 -9.75 -11.80 18.59
C LEU A 53 -11.08 -11.68 17.82
N VAL A 54 -11.03 -11.37 16.53
CA VAL A 54 -12.22 -11.22 15.68
C VAL A 54 -12.60 -12.54 14.99
N GLY A 55 -11.82 -13.62 15.16
CA GLY A 55 -12.04 -14.90 14.48
C GLY A 55 -11.85 -14.80 12.96
N PHE A 56 -11.06 -13.83 12.50
CA PHE A 56 -10.90 -13.44 11.11
C PHE A 56 -9.79 -14.26 10.44
N SER A 57 -10.12 -15.01 9.37
CA SER A 57 -9.17 -15.85 8.64
C SER A 57 -8.83 -15.26 7.27
N LEU A 58 -7.54 -15.07 6.95
CA LEU A 58 -7.11 -14.65 5.61
C LEU A 58 -7.50 -15.67 4.53
N THR A 59 -7.55 -16.96 4.88
CA THR A 59 -7.94 -18.03 3.95
C THR A 59 -9.37 -17.88 3.46
N SER A 60 -10.33 -17.56 4.34
CA SER A 60 -11.73 -17.40 3.95
C SER A 60 -11.99 -16.20 3.02
N ILE A 61 -11.06 -15.24 2.97
CA ILE A 61 -11.16 -14.06 2.09
C ILE A 61 -10.73 -14.41 0.68
N VAL A 62 -9.63 -15.17 0.55
CA VAL A 62 -9.08 -15.56 -0.75
C VAL A 62 -9.89 -16.72 -1.36
N ASP A 63 -10.55 -17.54 -0.55
CA ASP A 63 -11.40 -18.64 -1.03
C ASP A 63 -12.59 -18.15 -1.90
N ASP A 64 -13.00 -16.89 -1.75
CA ASP A 64 -14.04 -16.25 -2.58
C ASP A 64 -13.49 -15.62 -3.89
N TYR A 65 -12.19 -15.75 -4.19
CA TYR A 65 -11.60 -15.18 -5.40
C TYR A 65 -11.80 -16.14 -6.57
N SER A 66 -12.39 -15.64 -7.65
CA SER A 66 -12.44 -16.40 -8.90
C SER A 66 -11.06 -16.43 -9.58
N THR A 67 -10.85 -17.38 -10.50
CA THR A 67 -9.65 -17.41 -11.35
C THR A 67 -9.43 -16.08 -12.08
N ARG A 68 -10.52 -15.43 -12.51
CA ARG A 68 -10.46 -14.12 -13.16
C ARG A 68 -9.93 -13.05 -12.20
N ASP A 69 -10.40 -13.03 -10.96
CA ASP A 69 -9.98 -12.05 -9.96
C ASP A 69 -8.48 -12.21 -9.67
N LEU A 70 -8.01 -13.44 -9.54
CA LEU A 70 -6.59 -13.76 -9.36
C LEU A 70 -5.75 -13.32 -10.57
N LEU A 71 -6.22 -13.53 -11.80
CA LEU A 71 -5.52 -13.09 -13.01
C LEU A 71 -5.44 -11.56 -13.11
N MET A 72 -6.55 -10.86 -12.83
CA MET A 72 -6.57 -9.40 -12.80
C MET A 72 -5.63 -8.86 -11.72
N LEU A 73 -5.67 -9.44 -10.52
CA LEU A 73 -4.80 -9.07 -9.42
C LEU A 73 -3.33 -9.32 -9.75
N ALA A 74 -2.99 -10.47 -10.35
CA ALA A 74 -1.63 -10.79 -10.78
C ALA A 74 -1.10 -9.80 -11.83
N ALA A 75 -1.94 -9.39 -12.78
CA ALA A 75 -1.59 -8.37 -13.76
C ALA A 75 -1.32 -7.01 -13.08
N LEU A 76 -2.17 -6.59 -12.15
CA LEU A 76 -1.99 -5.35 -11.40
C LEU A 76 -0.75 -5.36 -10.51
N ILE A 77 -0.47 -6.48 -9.84
CA ILE A 77 0.76 -6.70 -9.05
C ILE A 77 1.99 -6.51 -9.93
N THR A 78 2.00 -7.14 -11.10
CA THR A 78 3.16 -7.15 -11.99
C THR A 78 3.39 -5.79 -12.62
N VAL A 79 2.36 -5.23 -13.26
CA VAL A 79 2.44 -3.94 -13.94
C VAL A 79 2.67 -2.82 -12.93
N GLY A 80 1.96 -2.87 -11.80
CA GLY A 80 2.11 -1.89 -10.73
C GLY A 80 3.49 -1.92 -10.09
N GLY A 81 4.04 -3.10 -9.81
CA GLY A 81 5.41 -3.23 -9.28
C GLY A 81 6.46 -2.61 -10.20
N ILE A 82 6.38 -2.90 -11.50
CA ILE A 82 7.30 -2.35 -12.51
C ILE A 82 7.17 -0.82 -12.58
N ILE A 83 5.96 -0.30 -12.75
CA ILE A 83 5.74 1.14 -12.90
C ILE A 83 6.13 1.89 -11.61
N LYS A 84 5.79 1.37 -10.44
CA LYS A 84 6.18 1.97 -9.17
C LYS A 84 7.70 2.06 -9.00
N ALA A 85 8.48 1.08 -9.49
CA ALA A 85 9.94 1.16 -9.45
C ALA A 85 10.46 2.38 -10.25
N PHE A 86 9.95 2.61 -11.45
CA PHE A 86 10.27 3.81 -12.24
C PHE A 86 9.72 5.09 -11.61
N TRP A 87 8.54 5.03 -11.00
CA TRP A 87 7.97 6.15 -10.24
C TRP A 87 8.86 6.53 -9.06
N GLY A 88 9.49 5.56 -8.41
CA GLY A 88 10.53 5.76 -7.39
C GLY A 88 11.68 6.63 -7.89
N GLN A 89 12.17 6.36 -9.10
CA GLN A 89 13.23 7.18 -9.71
C GLN A 89 12.75 8.60 -9.98
N GLY A 90 11.55 8.74 -10.55
CA GLY A 90 10.91 10.04 -10.78
C GLY A 90 10.76 10.86 -9.49
N ARG A 91 10.41 10.19 -8.38
CA ARG A 91 10.26 10.82 -7.08
C ARG A 91 11.57 11.43 -6.59
N VAL A 92 12.71 10.76 -6.76
CA VAL A 92 14.02 11.31 -6.36
C VAL A 92 14.31 12.64 -7.07
N PHE A 93 14.01 12.72 -8.37
CA PHE A 93 14.17 13.97 -9.14
C PHE A 93 13.22 15.07 -8.67
N VAL A 94 11.96 14.73 -8.41
CA VAL A 94 10.97 15.69 -7.90
C VAL A 94 11.36 16.19 -6.52
N GLU A 95 11.83 15.30 -5.65
CA GLU A 95 12.28 15.64 -4.30
C GLU A 95 13.50 16.57 -4.34
N ALA A 96 14.45 16.33 -5.24
CA ALA A 96 15.58 17.24 -5.45
C ALA A 96 15.15 18.63 -5.94
N ALA A 97 14.13 18.71 -6.80
CA ALA A 97 13.68 19.98 -7.40
C ALA A 97 12.71 20.77 -6.51
N THR A 98 11.86 20.09 -5.75
CA THR A 98 10.71 20.69 -5.05
C THR A 98 10.75 20.49 -3.53
N GLY A 99 11.73 19.73 -3.04
CA GLY A 99 11.82 19.36 -1.63
C GLY A 99 10.77 18.34 -1.20
N PRO A 100 10.66 18.09 0.11
CA PRO A 100 9.82 17.02 0.66
C PRO A 100 8.32 17.21 0.41
N TYR A 101 7.86 18.47 0.30
CA TYR A 101 6.44 18.78 0.10
C TYR A 101 5.96 18.45 -1.31
N GLY A 102 6.75 18.76 -2.34
CA GLY A 102 6.40 18.37 -3.71
C GLY A 102 6.58 16.86 -3.92
N ALA A 103 7.59 16.26 -3.29
CA ALA A 103 7.76 14.81 -3.27
C ALA A 103 6.57 14.07 -2.64
N SER A 104 5.97 14.62 -1.58
CA SER A 104 4.79 14.00 -0.94
C SER A 104 3.56 14.04 -1.84
N ILE A 105 3.37 15.11 -2.63
CA ILE A 105 2.30 15.20 -3.63
C ILE A 105 2.53 14.15 -4.72
N TYR A 106 3.77 14.06 -5.22
CA TYR A 106 4.17 13.07 -6.23
C TYR A 106 4.02 11.62 -5.72
N GLY A 107 4.13 11.40 -4.41
CA GLY A 107 3.88 10.13 -3.74
C GLY A 107 2.49 9.53 -4.02
N GLY A 108 1.50 10.34 -4.41
CA GLY A 108 0.18 9.87 -4.84
C GLY A 108 0.21 8.79 -5.93
N GLY A 109 1.24 8.76 -6.77
CA GLY A 109 1.38 7.74 -7.81
C GLY A 109 1.62 6.31 -7.29
N PHE A 110 2.13 6.14 -6.06
CA PHE A 110 2.24 4.81 -5.43
C PHE A 110 0.86 4.34 -4.93
N VAL A 111 0.18 5.23 -4.22
CA VAL A 111 -1.17 5.03 -3.64
C VAL A 111 -2.21 4.63 -4.69
N LEU A 112 -2.07 5.16 -5.91
CA LEU A 112 -2.91 4.87 -7.06
C LEU A 112 -3.19 3.37 -7.23
N TRP A 113 -2.17 2.52 -7.07
CA TRP A 113 -2.24 1.10 -7.35
C TRP A 113 -3.15 0.33 -6.38
N GLY A 114 -3.17 0.72 -5.10
CA GLY A 114 -4.08 0.11 -4.12
C GLY A 114 -5.54 0.47 -4.37
N VAL A 115 -5.81 1.71 -4.81
CA VAL A 115 -7.15 2.15 -5.21
C VAL A 115 -7.60 1.47 -6.50
N LEU A 116 -6.73 1.40 -7.49
CA LEU A 116 -6.98 0.73 -8.75
C LEU A 116 -7.35 -0.75 -8.55
N ALA A 117 -6.60 -1.46 -7.71
CA ALA A 117 -6.89 -2.86 -7.37
C ALA A 117 -8.28 -3.04 -6.74
N ASN A 118 -8.65 -2.17 -5.80
CA ASN A 118 -9.98 -2.18 -5.20
C ASN A 118 -11.08 -1.90 -6.22
N HIS A 119 -10.87 -0.92 -7.10
CA HIS A 119 -11.86 -0.52 -8.09
C HIS A 119 -12.13 -1.62 -9.13
N VAL A 120 -11.09 -2.29 -9.62
CA VAL A 120 -11.19 -3.31 -10.69
C VAL A 120 -11.63 -4.67 -10.13
N VAL A 121 -10.97 -5.15 -9.08
CA VAL A 121 -11.18 -6.52 -8.57
C VAL A 121 -12.40 -6.60 -7.64
N ARG A 122 -12.68 -5.54 -6.87
CA ARG A 122 -13.89 -5.42 -6.02
C ARG A 122 -14.07 -6.57 -5.02
N LYS A 123 -12.95 -7.02 -4.43
CA LYS A 123 -12.90 -8.05 -3.38
C LYS A 123 -12.20 -7.49 -2.13
N PRO A 124 -12.43 -8.04 -0.94
CA PRO A 124 -11.80 -7.54 0.28
C PRO A 124 -10.29 -7.80 0.27
N LEU A 125 -9.52 -6.83 0.78
CA LEU A 125 -8.05 -6.86 0.92
C LEU A 125 -7.24 -6.84 -0.39
N VAL A 126 -7.87 -6.62 -1.54
CA VAL A 126 -7.16 -6.60 -2.84
C VAL A 126 -6.13 -5.47 -2.93
N GLY A 127 -6.38 -4.32 -2.30
CA GLY A 127 -5.48 -3.18 -2.32
C GLY A 127 -4.18 -3.51 -1.62
N THR A 128 -4.27 -4.03 -0.40
CA THR A 128 -3.12 -4.45 0.41
C THR A 128 -2.34 -5.56 -0.28
N ILE A 129 -3.03 -6.60 -0.78
CA ILE A 129 -2.36 -7.72 -1.47
C ILE A 129 -1.62 -7.21 -2.71
N SER A 130 -2.28 -6.36 -3.52
CA SER A 130 -1.68 -5.80 -4.73
C SER A 130 -0.44 -4.96 -4.41
N MET A 131 -0.53 -4.11 -3.40
CA MET A 131 0.55 -3.21 -3.02
C MET A 131 1.75 -3.96 -2.45
N VAL A 132 1.54 -4.91 -1.52
CA VAL A 132 2.61 -5.68 -0.89
C VAL A 132 3.34 -6.57 -1.90
N LEU A 133 2.60 -7.37 -2.68
CA LEU A 133 3.21 -8.25 -3.68
C LEU A 133 3.84 -7.45 -4.82
N GLY A 134 3.21 -6.34 -5.22
CA GLY A 134 3.80 -5.40 -6.18
C GLY A 134 5.06 -4.74 -5.63
N GLY A 135 5.14 -4.49 -4.32
CA GLY A 135 6.31 -3.97 -3.63
C GLY A 135 7.53 -4.90 -3.71
N ILE A 136 7.32 -6.22 -3.73
CA ILE A 136 8.39 -7.19 -3.96
C ILE A 136 8.97 -7.01 -5.37
N ILE A 137 8.11 -6.95 -6.38
CA ILE A 137 8.52 -6.72 -7.77
C ILE A 137 9.21 -5.37 -7.92
N GLU A 138 8.65 -4.33 -7.30
CA GLU A 138 9.20 -2.98 -7.30
C GLU A 138 10.64 -2.91 -6.78
N ILE A 139 10.94 -3.66 -5.71
CA ILE A 139 12.31 -3.78 -5.19
C ILE A 139 13.20 -4.52 -6.19
N LEU A 140 12.74 -5.63 -6.75
CA LEU A 140 13.51 -6.45 -7.71
C LEU A 140 13.83 -5.69 -9.01
N VAL A 141 12.91 -4.83 -9.46
CA VAL A 141 13.10 -3.98 -10.64
C VAL A 141 14.07 -2.82 -10.36
N GLY A 142 14.30 -2.48 -9.09
CA GLY A 142 15.32 -1.51 -8.68
C GLY A 142 14.76 -0.15 -8.25
N ASN A 143 13.77 -0.14 -7.36
CA ASN A 143 13.33 1.10 -6.71
C ASN A 143 14.48 1.69 -5.84
N PRO A 144 14.80 2.99 -5.96
CA PRO A 144 15.93 3.62 -5.28
C PRO A 144 15.81 3.64 -3.74
N PHE A 145 14.60 3.54 -3.21
CA PHE A 145 14.34 3.50 -1.76
C PHE A 145 14.53 2.10 -1.16
N GLY A 146 14.70 1.06 -1.99
CA GLY A 146 15.01 -0.30 -1.56
C GLY A 146 13.93 -0.94 -0.68
N LEU A 147 14.37 -1.74 0.29
CA LEU A 147 13.49 -2.57 1.13
C LEU A 147 12.42 -1.82 1.96
N PRO A 148 12.66 -0.60 2.49
CA PRO A 148 11.62 0.24 3.11
C PRO A 148 10.33 0.39 2.31
N VAL A 149 10.41 0.33 0.98
CA VAL A 149 9.26 0.40 0.08
C VAL A 149 8.23 -0.69 0.34
N LEU A 150 8.67 -1.87 0.78
CA LEU A 150 7.76 -2.96 1.13
C LEU A 150 6.89 -2.59 2.34
N LEU A 151 7.46 -1.90 3.32
CA LEU A 151 6.74 -1.43 4.50
C LEU A 151 5.79 -0.29 4.15
N PHE A 152 6.22 0.68 3.31
CA PHE A 152 5.31 1.70 2.79
C PHE A 152 4.13 1.08 2.06
N ASN A 153 4.38 0.15 1.13
CA ASN A 153 3.32 -0.53 0.39
C ASN A 153 2.34 -1.30 1.30
N ALA A 154 2.83 -1.90 2.39
CA ALA A 154 1.98 -2.60 3.36
C ALA A 154 1.02 -1.63 4.08
N TRP A 155 1.52 -0.49 4.54
CA TRP A 155 0.72 0.52 5.22
C TRP A 155 -0.22 1.26 4.28
N GLU A 156 0.29 1.70 3.14
CA GLU A 156 -0.47 2.42 2.13
C GLU A 156 -1.59 1.54 1.55
N GLY A 157 -1.31 0.26 1.29
CA GLY A 157 -2.31 -0.68 0.77
C GLY A 157 -3.54 -0.88 1.66
N LEU A 158 -3.42 -0.69 2.97
CA LEU A 158 -4.54 -0.78 3.92
C LEU A 158 -5.54 0.37 3.75
N GLY A 159 -5.08 1.55 3.35
CA GLY A 159 -5.92 2.74 3.24
C GLY A 159 -7.09 2.58 2.26
N PRO A 160 -6.83 2.17 1.01
CA PRO A 160 -7.88 1.85 0.05
C PRO A 160 -8.82 0.78 0.56
N ASP A 161 -8.31 -0.33 1.12
CA ASP A 161 -9.16 -1.40 1.62
C ASP A 161 -10.11 -0.92 2.73
N ILE A 162 -9.63 -0.09 3.66
CA ILE A 162 -10.46 0.53 4.71
C ILE A 162 -11.55 1.43 4.11
N ALA A 163 -11.21 2.27 3.12
CA ALA A 163 -12.18 3.13 2.47
C ALA A 163 -13.30 2.33 1.78
N TYR A 164 -12.95 1.33 0.97
CA TYR A 164 -13.93 0.50 0.27
C TYR A 164 -14.75 -0.39 1.23
N LEU A 165 -14.12 -0.91 2.29
CA LEU A 165 -14.81 -1.69 3.35
C LEU A 165 -15.77 -0.83 4.18
N THR A 166 -15.50 0.46 4.38
CA THR A 166 -16.41 1.39 5.07
C THR A 166 -17.76 1.47 4.34
N PHE A 167 -17.75 1.36 3.01
CA PHE A 167 -18.96 1.27 2.17
C PHE A 167 -19.37 -0.18 1.86
N ARG A 168 -18.88 -1.15 2.64
CA ARG A 168 -19.15 -2.59 2.51
C ARG A 168 -18.91 -3.12 1.10
N GLN A 169 -17.98 -2.51 0.36
CA GLN A 169 -17.68 -2.89 -1.01
C GLN A 169 -18.89 -2.81 -1.95
N LYS A 170 -19.83 -1.90 -1.67
CA LYS A 170 -21.02 -1.66 -2.50
C LYS A 170 -20.90 -0.44 -3.40
N ARG A 171 -19.90 0.41 -3.16
CA ARG A 171 -19.73 1.71 -3.83
C ARG A 171 -18.30 1.86 -4.34
N TYR A 172 -18.15 2.22 -5.62
CA TYR A 172 -16.87 2.28 -6.32
C TYR A 172 -16.70 3.54 -7.17
N ASP A 173 -17.23 4.67 -6.70
CA ASP A 173 -17.10 5.94 -7.41
C ASP A 173 -15.80 6.69 -7.06
N MET A 174 -15.60 7.81 -7.74
CA MET A 174 -14.44 8.68 -7.56
C MET A 174 -14.28 9.14 -6.10
N PHE A 175 -15.38 9.37 -5.38
CA PHE A 175 -15.32 9.80 -3.98
C PHE A 175 -14.70 8.71 -3.09
N VAL A 176 -15.12 7.46 -3.25
CA VAL A 176 -14.52 6.33 -2.50
C VAL A 176 -13.06 6.13 -2.90
N GLY A 177 -12.72 6.29 -4.18
CA GLY A 177 -11.34 6.22 -4.66
C GLY A 177 -10.43 7.29 -4.04
N MET A 178 -10.86 8.54 -4.04
CA MET A 178 -10.15 9.67 -3.41
C MET A 178 -10.01 9.46 -1.90
N LEU A 179 -11.06 8.99 -1.23
CA LEU A 179 -11.01 8.67 0.20
C LEU A 179 -10.01 7.56 0.49
N GLY A 180 -9.97 6.51 -0.35
CA GLY A 180 -8.98 5.45 -0.28
C GLY A 180 -7.54 5.97 -0.40
N GLY A 181 -7.32 6.92 -1.31
CA GLY A 181 -6.00 7.53 -1.45
C GLY A 181 -5.59 8.43 -0.27
N VAL A 182 -6.54 9.16 0.32
CA VAL A 182 -6.30 9.93 1.55
C VAL A 182 -5.97 8.99 2.71
N PHE A 183 -6.74 7.93 2.92
CA PHE A 183 -6.45 6.94 3.96
C PHE A 183 -5.09 6.27 3.73
N SER A 184 -4.76 5.95 2.48
CA SER A 184 -3.45 5.41 2.12
C SER A 184 -2.33 6.33 2.56
N SER A 185 -2.46 7.63 2.28
CA SER A 185 -1.44 8.62 2.59
C SER A 185 -1.31 8.82 4.09
N LEU A 186 -2.43 8.94 4.82
CA LEU A 186 -2.41 9.11 6.27
C LEU A 186 -1.89 7.88 7.02
N ILE A 187 -2.22 6.67 6.56
CA ILE A 187 -1.70 5.44 7.15
C ILE A 187 -0.23 5.25 6.78
N GLY A 188 0.16 5.56 5.54
CA GLY A 188 1.56 5.58 5.10
C GLY A 188 2.43 6.54 5.92
N LEU A 189 1.86 7.66 6.40
CA LEU A 189 2.54 8.58 7.31
C LEU A 189 2.89 7.95 8.66
N VAL A 190 2.27 6.85 9.09
CA VAL A 190 2.67 6.15 10.32
C VAL A 190 4.11 5.65 10.21
N TYR A 191 4.44 5.00 9.10
CA TYR A 191 5.82 4.59 8.83
C TYR A 191 6.68 5.78 8.39
N GLY A 192 6.11 6.68 7.60
CA GLY A 192 6.76 7.92 7.16
C GLY A 192 7.22 8.81 8.31
N TRP A 193 6.53 8.79 9.46
CA TRP A 193 6.87 9.59 10.63
C TRP A 193 8.26 9.28 11.16
N VAL A 194 8.60 7.99 11.17
CA VAL A 194 9.92 7.51 11.59
C VAL A 194 10.91 7.60 10.43
N TYR A 195 10.52 7.13 9.24
CA TYR A 195 11.41 7.04 8.09
C TYR A 195 11.89 8.41 7.59
N PHE A 196 11.00 9.40 7.50
CA PHE A 196 11.34 10.76 7.08
C PHE A 196 11.74 11.67 8.26
N GLY A 197 11.73 11.18 9.49
CA GLY A 197 12.06 11.99 10.67
C GLY A 197 11.10 13.16 10.91
N ILE A 198 9.80 12.99 10.60
CA ILE A 198 8.78 14.05 10.69
C ILE A 198 8.69 14.65 12.09
N GLY A 199 8.98 13.85 13.13
CA GLY A 199 9.02 14.33 14.52
C GLY A 199 10.08 15.40 14.82
N ALA A 200 11.07 15.60 13.94
CA ALA A 200 12.06 16.67 14.07
C ALA A 200 11.64 17.97 13.36
N LEU A 201 10.53 17.95 12.60
CA LEU A 201 10.02 19.14 11.92
C LEU A 201 9.39 20.13 12.90
N THR A 202 9.42 21.41 12.54
CA THR A 202 8.61 22.41 13.25
C THR A 202 7.12 22.08 13.06
N PRO A 203 6.24 22.47 14.01
CA PRO A 203 4.80 22.20 13.90
C PRO A 203 4.21 22.65 12.55
N THR A 204 4.62 23.83 12.07
CA THR A 204 4.18 24.37 10.77
C THR A 204 4.64 23.50 9.60
N ALA A 205 5.90 23.05 9.60
CA ALA A 205 6.42 22.17 8.56
C ALA A 205 5.74 20.79 8.56
N GLY A 206 5.48 20.24 9.75
CA GLY A 206 4.74 18.98 9.90
C GLY A 206 3.31 19.08 9.36
N ILE A 207 2.58 20.15 9.70
CA ILE A 207 1.23 20.41 9.18
C ILE A 207 1.25 20.53 7.65
N LEU A 208 2.22 21.28 7.10
CA LEU A 208 2.34 21.43 5.65
C LEU A 208 2.59 20.08 4.97
N PHE A 209 3.46 19.24 5.54
CA PHE A 209 3.74 17.90 5.01
C PHE A 209 2.51 16.99 5.02
N ILE A 210 1.69 17.06 6.07
CA ILE A 210 0.42 16.32 6.14
C ILE A 210 -0.54 16.82 5.05
N ILE A 211 -0.68 18.13 4.88
CA ILE A 211 -1.54 18.71 3.84
C ILE A 211 -1.09 18.26 2.45
N THR A 212 0.20 18.36 2.14
CA THR A 212 0.72 17.95 0.83
C THR A 212 0.62 16.44 0.61
N SER A 213 0.72 15.62 1.67
CA SER A 213 0.45 14.19 1.60
C SER A 213 -1.03 13.87 1.34
N ILE A 214 -1.95 14.60 1.96
CA ILE A 214 -3.40 14.47 1.68
C ILE A 214 -3.69 14.83 0.23
N ILE A 215 -3.10 15.91 -0.29
CA ILE A 215 -3.24 16.30 -1.70
C ILE A 215 -2.71 15.19 -2.62
N GLY A 216 -1.53 14.63 -2.33
CA GLY A 216 -0.99 13.48 -3.04
C GLY A 216 -1.95 12.28 -3.02
N GLY A 217 -2.50 11.95 -1.86
CA GLY A 217 -3.51 10.91 -1.70
C GLY A 217 -4.79 11.14 -2.51
N LEU A 218 -5.31 12.37 -2.50
CA LEU A 218 -6.49 12.74 -3.31
C LEU A 218 -6.21 12.53 -4.81
N LEU A 219 -5.06 13.00 -5.30
CA LEU A 219 -4.65 12.85 -6.69
C LEU A 219 -4.41 11.39 -7.06
N GLY A 220 -3.73 10.64 -6.20
CA GLY A 220 -3.48 9.21 -6.37
C GLY A 220 -4.77 8.40 -6.42
N GLY A 221 -5.69 8.67 -5.49
CA GLY A 221 -6.99 8.01 -5.44
C GLY A 221 -7.90 8.36 -6.62
N ALA A 222 -7.93 9.64 -7.02
CA ALA A 222 -8.59 10.07 -8.24
C ALA A 222 -8.00 9.39 -9.48
N GLY A 223 -6.67 9.35 -9.59
CA GLY A 223 -5.95 8.68 -10.68
C GLY A 223 -6.26 7.19 -10.74
N GLY A 224 -6.28 6.50 -9.60
CA GLY A 224 -6.61 5.07 -9.51
C GLY A 224 -8.03 4.78 -9.96
N TYR A 225 -8.98 5.63 -9.55
CA TYR A 225 -10.36 5.56 -10.04
C TYR A 225 -10.45 5.79 -11.56
N LEU A 226 -9.82 6.84 -12.08
CA LEU A 226 -9.90 7.19 -13.51
C LEU A 226 -9.26 6.13 -14.41
N VAL A 227 -8.13 5.56 -13.99
CA VAL A 227 -7.50 4.43 -14.69
C VAL A 227 -8.42 3.20 -14.64
N GLY A 228 -9.02 2.92 -13.48
CA GLY A 228 -9.99 1.84 -13.32
C GLY A 228 -11.18 1.98 -14.26
N GLU A 229 -11.79 3.16 -14.30
CA GLU A 229 -12.90 3.50 -15.19
C GLU A 229 -12.51 3.33 -16.67
N ALA A 230 -11.30 3.74 -17.06
CA ALA A 230 -10.79 3.53 -18.41
C ALA A 230 -10.65 2.04 -18.74
N LEU A 231 -10.11 1.23 -17.83
CA LEU A 231 -10.02 -0.23 -18.01
C LEU A 231 -11.40 -0.89 -18.15
N GLU A 232 -12.39 -0.43 -17.38
CA GLU A 232 -13.77 -0.92 -17.51
C GLU A 232 -14.36 -0.62 -18.89
N ARG A 233 -14.07 0.56 -19.46
CA ARG A 233 -14.49 0.91 -20.84
C ARG A 233 -13.84 0.03 -21.91
N PHE A 234 -12.64 -0.48 -21.67
CA PHE A 234 -11.98 -1.45 -22.54
C PHE A 234 -12.49 -2.89 -22.36
N GLY A 235 -13.52 -3.10 -21.54
CA GLY A 235 -14.15 -4.41 -21.35
C GLY A 235 -13.38 -5.34 -20.40
N VAL A 236 -12.39 -4.82 -19.67
CA VAL A 236 -11.68 -5.59 -18.62
C VAL A 236 -12.66 -6.12 -17.58
N ARG A 237 -13.78 -5.40 -17.36
CA ARG A 237 -14.95 -5.86 -16.61
C ARG A 237 -16.14 -5.98 -17.55
N ARG A 238 -16.81 -7.15 -17.59
CA ARG A 238 -18.13 -7.24 -18.22
C ARG A 238 -19.14 -6.69 -17.21
N ALA A 239 -20.09 -5.88 -17.66
CA ALA A 239 -21.27 -5.55 -16.85
C ALA A 239 -21.86 -6.85 -16.31
N ALA A 240 -22.21 -6.87 -15.01
CA ALA A 240 -22.84 -8.03 -14.40
C ALA A 240 -24.01 -8.44 -15.30
N ALA A 241 -24.06 -9.71 -15.71
CA ALA A 241 -25.15 -10.22 -16.51
C ALA A 241 -26.46 -9.87 -15.81
N VAL A 242 -27.34 -9.14 -16.50
CA VAL A 242 -28.71 -8.94 -16.04
C VAL A 242 -29.28 -10.35 -15.90
N VAL A 243 -29.51 -10.77 -14.67
CA VAL A 243 -30.31 -11.97 -14.39
C VAL A 243 -31.71 -11.60 -14.86
N ILE A 244 -32.06 -12.04 -16.06
CA ILE A 244 -33.45 -12.01 -16.51
C ILE A 244 -34.12 -13.13 -15.72
N GLU A 245 -34.73 -12.79 -14.58
CA GLU A 245 -35.69 -13.67 -13.93
C GLU A 245 -36.85 -13.83 -14.92
N GLY A 246 -37.04 -15.05 -15.40
CA GLY A 246 -38.18 -15.49 -16.21
C GLY A 246 -39.15 -16.30 -15.38
#